data_AF-A0A7V6ZIV0-F1
#
_entry.id   AF-A0A7V6ZIV0-F1
#
_cell.length_a   1.000
_cell.length_b   1.000
_cell.length_c   1.000
_cell.angle_alpha   90.00
_cell.angle_beta   90.00
_cell.angle_gamma   90.00
#
_symmetry.space_group_name_H-M   'P 1'
#
loop_
_entity.id
_entity.type
_entity.pdbx_description
1 polymer ?
#
loop_
_entity_poly.entity_id
_entity_poly.type
_entity_poly.pdbx_seq_one_letter_code
_entity_poly.pdbx_strand_id
1 'polypeptide(L)'
;MSEAQNAIRITARPLRLTYFVRIPNVGDLVNPPLVTALSGVPTVHSRGAGGHLLAIGSMMHSATPASHVWGTGVMHPDLGVGRVVADRIHALRGKRSFAALRGAGVAVPDVPLGDPGFLAPKLLGVRRSARPTHRLGIVPHYTDAQHPAFRTLGYRRGVRVLDVHRDPLRFLHEMAECAAVVSSSLHGLVFAEALGIPNLWVTAGDEIAGGTFKYEDWFSTMRRPQAGAVALTEGMEVEDLAARASLHDSTIDEAALADAFPAARMEEFREPRARRIIPAAVCRTQPVPVFLVSAGRGETLRRAVGSIRRLATPTQVVVVDGGSEATGAPVGPPGQEGDGATVGNGRGADTDGETDAVREAVARFFADWAEPQRYVVGDCDTDLSIARPDTLEVYGELLNRFRAAEAVGPMLRIADVPRSHPHFAPIMNGQIEQFWSRQPTTVATSWGVVACQNAAIGPAFALHRAGEPFRKTKEGLRTYEPFEARRLDWHAAAIGEVPSATGNAPSPGSGVEGQGDVLRFETYLAVERDEAGVLHTRRRAVVDNPE
;
A
#
# COMPACT_ATOMS: atom_id res chain seq x y z
N MET A 1 -0.89 -27.79 -3.28
CA MET A 1 0.18 -26.86 -2.84
C MET A 1 1.51 -27.56 -3.02
N SER A 2 2.45 -26.97 -3.76
CA SER A 2 3.74 -27.60 -4.08
C SER A 2 4.69 -27.65 -2.87
N GLU A 3 5.66 -28.58 -2.88
CA GLU A 3 6.70 -28.71 -1.84
C GLU A 3 7.49 -27.40 -1.62
N ALA A 4 7.68 -26.59 -2.67
CA ALA A 4 8.34 -25.29 -2.58
C ALA A 4 7.60 -24.26 -1.70
N GLN A 5 6.26 -24.28 -1.69
CA GLN A 5 5.45 -23.43 -0.80
C GLN A 5 5.48 -23.90 0.67
N ASN A 6 5.87 -25.14 0.93
CA ASN A 6 6.00 -25.67 2.28
C ASN A 6 7.30 -25.23 2.96
N ALA A 7 8.37 -25.00 2.20
CA ALA A 7 9.69 -24.60 2.72
C ALA A 7 9.73 -23.17 3.31
N ILE A 8 8.79 -22.32 2.91
CA ILE A 8 8.72 -20.92 3.33
C ILE A 8 8.01 -20.74 4.69
N ARG A 9 7.23 -21.73 5.10
CA ARG A 9 6.42 -21.64 6.32
C ARG A 9 7.21 -22.11 7.53
N ILE A 10 7.15 -21.35 8.62
CA ILE A 10 7.68 -21.74 9.92
C ILE A 10 6.54 -22.01 10.89
N THR A 11 6.71 -22.98 11.80
CA THR A 11 5.76 -23.21 12.89
C THR A 11 6.23 -22.42 14.10
N ALA A 12 5.46 -21.41 14.51
CA ALA A 12 5.82 -20.56 15.64
C ALA A 12 4.58 -20.07 16.39
N ARG A 13 4.79 -19.61 17.62
CA ARG A 13 3.89 -18.69 18.33
C ARG A 13 4.45 -17.27 18.13
N PRO A 14 4.09 -16.54 17.06
CA PRO A 14 4.68 -15.24 16.81
C PRO A 14 4.22 -14.19 17.83
N LEU A 15 4.99 -13.12 17.96
CA LEU A 15 4.59 -11.92 18.70
C LEU A 15 3.61 -11.10 17.86
N ARG A 16 2.52 -10.63 18.46
CA ARG A 16 1.57 -9.71 17.84
C ARG A 16 2.15 -8.30 17.84
N LEU A 17 2.27 -7.73 16.65
CA LEU A 17 2.88 -6.43 16.44
C LEU A 17 1.93 -5.55 15.63
N THR A 18 1.68 -4.33 16.10
CA THR A 18 0.80 -3.38 15.40
C THR A 18 1.62 -2.20 14.90
N TYR A 19 1.55 -1.95 13.60
CA TYR A 19 2.21 -0.83 12.90
C TYR A 19 1.42 -0.47 11.64
N PHE A 20 1.76 0.64 11.01
CA PHE A 20 0.99 1.15 9.89
C PHE A 20 1.34 0.40 8.59
N VAL A 21 0.37 -0.32 8.02
CA VAL A 21 0.57 -1.15 6.81
C VAL A 21 -0.13 -0.59 5.56
N ARG A 22 -1.00 0.42 5.71
CA ARG A 22 -1.83 0.94 4.59
C ARG A 22 -0.98 1.59 3.50
N ILE A 23 0.10 2.26 3.90
CA ILE A 23 1.09 2.88 3.01
C ILE A 23 2.44 2.43 3.56
N PRO A 24 3.18 1.57 2.84
CA PRO A 24 4.48 1.10 3.29
C PRO A 24 5.40 2.29 3.54
N ASN A 25 6.10 2.31 4.68
CA ASN A 25 7.15 3.27 4.95
C ASN A 25 8.27 2.56 5.70
N VAL A 26 9.52 2.92 5.47
CA VAL A 26 10.68 2.22 6.00
C VAL A 26 10.66 2.10 7.53
N GLY A 27 10.11 3.09 8.25
CA GLY A 27 9.94 3.03 9.70
C GLY A 27 8.92 1.98 10.16
N ASP A 28 7.83 1.81 9.40
CA ASP A 28 6.87 0.75 9.65
C ASP A 28 7.44 -0.61 9.21
N LEU A 29 8.12 -0.66 8.07
CA LEU A 29 8.68 -1.88 7.49
C LEU A 29 9.80 -2.49 8.34
N VAL A 30 10.55 -1.68 9.10
CA VAL A 30 11.63 -2.17 9.97
C VAL A 30 11.11 -2.81 11.27
N ASN A 31 9.84 -2.60 11.65
CA ASN A 31 9.25 -3.17 12.87
C ASN A 31 9.44 -4.70 12.96
N PRO A 32 8.98 -5.52 11.99
CA PRO A 32 9.17 -6.97 12.07
C PRO A 32 10.63 -7.44 12.17
N PRO A 33 11.56 -7.03 11.29
CA PRO A 33 12.95 -7.51 11.39
C PRO A 33 13.62 -7.04 12.67
N LEU A 34 13.34 -5.82 13.15
CA LEU A 34 13.92 -5.31 14.41
C LEU A 34 13.45 -6.12 15.62
N VAL A 35 12.13 -6.28 15.78
CA VAL A 35 11.56 -7.01 16.92
C VAL A 35 11.96 -8.47 16.88
N THR A 36 12.07 -9.07 15.68
CA THR A 36 12.56 -10.44 15.53
C THR A 36 14.03 -10.55 15.92
N ALA A 37 14.88 -9.62 15.50
CA ALA A 37 16.30 -9.60 15.84
C ALA A 37 16.53 -9.45 17.36
N LEU A 38 15.71 -8.64 18.03
CA LEU A 38 15.83 -8.41 19.46
C LEU A 38 15.25 -9.56 20.31
N SER A 39 14.09 -10.08 19.94
CA SER A 39 13.37 -11.09 20.73
C SER A 39 13.73 -12.54 20.40
N GLY A 40 14.32 -12.79 19.22
CA GLY A 40 14.50 -14.13 18.68
C GLY A 40 13.20 -14.82 18.25
N VAL A 41 12.06 -14.11 18.27
CA VAL A 41 10.73 -14.64 17.95
C VAL A 41 10.15 -13.91 16.73
N PRO A 42 9.60 -14.63 15.73
CA PRO A 42 8.96 -13.98 14.59
C PRO A 42 7.73 -13.19 15.03
N THR A 43 7.33 -12.22 14.22
CA THR A 43 6.16 -11.37 14.49
C THR A 43 5.02 -11.66 13.53
N VAL A 44 3.81 -11.24 13.90
CA VAL A 44 2.63 -11.17 13.03
C VAL A 44 1.93 -9.83 13.22
N HIS A 45 1.50 -9.23 12.12
CA HIS A 45 0.70 -8.01 12.12
C HIS A 45 -0.63 -8.28 12.82
N SER A 46 -0.95 -7.43 13.80
CA SER A 46 -2.23 -7.44 14.50
C SER A 46 -2.93 -6.10 14.31
N ARG A 47 -4.27 -6.12 14.33
CA ARG A 47 -5.12 -4.91 14.31
C ARG A 47 -5.52 -4.45 15.71
N GLY A 48 -4.73 -4.81 16.72
CA GLY A 48 -5.01 -4.48 18.11
C GLY A 48 -6.02 -5.40 18.82
N ALA A 49 -6.33 -6.57 18.24
CA ALA A 49 -7.13 -7.59 18.92
C ALA A 49 -6.28 -8.32 19.98
N GLY A 50 -6.61 -8.13 21.27
CA GLY A 50 -5.84 -8.68 22.38
C GLY A 50 -4.48 -8.00 22.59
N GLY A 51 -3.61 -8.63 23.38
CA GLY A 51 -2.28 -8.11 23.66
C GLY A 51 -1.43 -8.00 22.40
N HIS A 52 -0.75 -6.86 22.23
CA HIS A 52 0.11 -6.58 21.09
C HIS A 52 1.17 -5.54 21.45
N LEU A 53 2.26 -5.53 20.70
CA LEU A 53 3.33 -4.55 20.82
C LEU A 53 3.09 -3.37 19.86
N LEU A 54 3.34 -2.16 20.36
CA LEU A 54 3.52 -0.94 19.58
C LEU A 54 4.98 -0.50 19.75
N ALA A 55 5.81 -0.77 18.74
CA ALA A 55 7.25 -0.52 18.79
C ALA A 55 7.63 0.79 18.11
N ILE A 56 7.74 0.82 16.78
CA ILE A 56 8.17 2.01 16.03
C ILE A 56 6.96 2.72 15.40
N GLY A 57 7.07 4.05 15.29
CA GLY A 57 6.11 4.89 14.58
C GLY A 57 5.35 5.83 15.51
N SER A 58 4.31 6.48 14.97
CA SER A 58 3.46 7.43 15.69
C SER A 58 2.09 6.83 16.00
N MET A 59 2.07 5.65 16.62
CA MET A 59 0.88 4.81 16.76
C MET A 59 0.18 4.93 18.11
N MET A 60 0.60 5.85 18.98
CA MET A 60 0.04 5.97 20.34
C MET A 60 -1.47 6.16 20.37
N HIS A 61 -2.04 6.92 19.41
CA HIS A 61 -3.50 7.11 19.29
C HIS A 61 -4.29 5.79 19.13
N SER A 62 -3.64 4.75 18.59
CA SER A 62 -4.21 3.41 18.41
C SER A 62 -3.99 2.49 19.62
N ALA A 63 -3.36 2.97 20.69
CA ALA A 63 -3.12 2.18 21.88
C ALA A 63 -4.43 1.79 22.57
N THR A 64 -4.47 0.55 23.03
CA THR A 64 -5.57 -0.07 23.77
C THR A 64 -5.07 -0.46 25.17
N PRO A 65 -5.97 -0.86 26.09
CA PRO A 65 -5.52 -1.33 27.40
C PRO A 65 -4.61 -2.56 27.32
N ALA A 66 -4.69 -3.33 26.24
CA ALA A 66 -3.87 -4.51 25.98
C ALA A 66 -2.53 -4.20 25.28
N SER A 67 -2.28 -2.95 24.89
CA SER A 67 -1.06 -2.58 24.16
C SER A 67 0.15 -2.51 25.09
N HIS A 68 1.24 -3.15 24.68
CA HIS A 68 2.58 -2.92 25.22
C HIS A 68 3.26 -1.86 24.36
N VAL A 69 3.73 -0.78 24.97
CA VAL A 69 4.36 0.34 24.28
C VAL A 69 5.87 0.27 24.51
N TRP A 70 6.62 0.11 23.43
CA TRP A 70 8.08 0.11 23.44
C TRP A 70 8.59 1.10 22.41
N GLY A 71 8.52 2.39 22.73
CA GLY A 71 9.18 3.46 21.99
C GLY A 71 8.33 4.17 20.92
N THR A 72 7.08 3.76 20.69
CA THR A 72 6.19 4.49 19.76
C THR A 72 5.83 5.87 20.35
N GLY A 73 5.59 6.85 19.49
CA GLY A 73 5.24 8.21 19.90
C GLY A 73 3.80 8.61 19.56
N VAL A 74 3.42 9.79 20.05
CA VAL A 74 2.19 10.50 19.66
C VAL A 74 2.40 11.14 18.29
N MET A 75 1.42 11.00 17.38
CA MET A 75 1.48 11.64 16.06
C MET A 75 1.27 13.14 16.18
N HIS A 76 0.14 13.52 16.79
CA HIS A 76 -0.26 14.88 17.12
C HIS A 76 -1.18 14.80 18.34
N PRO A 77 -1.11 15.73 19.30
CA PRO A 77 -1.97 15.72 20.49
C PRO A 77 -3.47 15.62 20.17
N ASP A 78 -3.92 16.29 19.10
CA ASP A 78 -5.33 16.29 18.68
C ASP A 78 -5.83 14.92 18.20
N LEU A 79 -4.92 14.01 17.80
CA LEU A 79 -5.29 12.64 17.45
C LEU A 79 -5.48 11.76 18.70
N GLY A 80 -5.11 12.26 19.88
CA GLY A 80 -5.18 11.56 21.15
C GLY A 80 -4.01 10.60 21.43
N VAL A 81 -3.98 10.09 22.65
CA VAL A 81 -2.93 9.17 23.16
C VAL A 81 -3.42 7.73 23.36
N GLY A 82 -4.59 7.40 22.82
CA GLY A 82 -5.21 6.08 22.98
C GLY A 82 -5.60 5.78 24.43
N ARG A 83 -5.74 4.49 24.77
CA ARG A 83 -6.10 3.98 26.10
C ARG A 83 -5.04 3.03 26.65
N VAL A 84 -3.78 3.45 26.69
CA VAL A 84 -2.68 2.66 27.25
C VAL A 84 -2.74 2.62 28.78
N VAL A 85 -2.33 1.49 29.38
CA VAL A 85 -2.17 1.36 30.83
C VAL A 85 -0.70 1.62 31.20
N ALA A 86 -0.47 2.36 32.29
CA ALA A 86 0.84 2.80 32.73
C ALA A 86 1.88 1.67 32.86
N ASP A 87 1.48 0.51 33.41
CA ASP A 87 2.35 -0.65 33.62
C ASP A 87 2.84 -1.32 32.32
N ARG A 88 2.20 -0.99 31.20
CA ARG A 88 2.52 -1.50 29.85
C ARG A 88 3.27 -0.48 28.99
N ILE A 89 3.67 0.64 29.57
CA ILE A 89 4.59 1.57 28.93
C ILE A 89 6.01 1.17 29.34
N HIS A 90 6.80 0.70 28.39
CA HIS A 90 8.17 0.24 28.62
C HIS A 90 9.21 1.23 28.09
N ALA A 91 8.89 1.95 27.02
CA ALA A 91 9.69 3.06 26.49
C ALA A 91 8.79 4.01 25.70
N LEU A 92 9.20 5.26 25.50
CA LEU A 92 8.49 6.24 24.67
C LEU A 92 9.45 6.94 23.70
N ARG A 93 8.96 7.39 22.55
CA ARG A 93 9.83 8.02 21.53
C ARG A 93 10.64 9.20 22.07
N GLY A 94 10.00 10.08 22.84
CA GLY A 94 10.61 11.33 23.30
C GLY A 94 9.82 12.02 24.42
N LYS A 95 10.35 13.15 24.88
CA LYS A 95 9.85 13.93 26.02
C LYS A 95 8.46 14.51 25.77
N ARG A 96 8.10 14.79 24.51
CA ARG A 96 6.79 15.36 24.18
C ARG A 96 5.70 14.29 24.20
N SER A 97 5.99 13.09 23.73
CA SER A 97 5.09 11.93 23.90
C SER A 97 4.87 11.63 25.38
N PHE A 98 5.95 11.61 26.18
CA PHE A 98 5.87 11.48 27.64
C PHE A 98 4.97 12.56 28.27
N ALA A 99 5.17 13.83 27.92
CA ALA A 99 4.36 14.93 28.42
C ALA A 99 2.89 14.83 27.99
N ALA A 100 2.60 14.44 26.75
CA ALA A 100 1.24 14.28 26.24
C ALA A 100 0.46 13.18 27.00
N LEU A 101 1.10 12.03 27.27
CA LEU A 101 0.50 10.97 28.06
C LEU A 101 0.20 11.41 29.51
N ARG A 102 1.14 12.10 30.15
CA ARG A 102 0.91 12.65 31.50
C ARG A 102 -0.17 13.72 31.51
N GLY A 103 -0.21 14.59 30.51
CA GLY A 103 -1.26 15.59 30.33
C GLY A 103 -2.65 14.98 30.15
N ALA A 104 -2.74 13.77 29.58
CA ALA A 104 -3.96 12.98 29.48
C ALA A 104 -4.29 12.17 30.75
N GLY A 105 -3.54 12.35 31.86
CA GLY A 105 -3.79 11.69 33.13
C GLY A 105 -3.18 10.29 33.28
N VAL A 106 -2.33 9.85 32.34
CA VAL A 106 -1.63 8.56 32.46
C VAL A 106 -0.46 8.71 33.43
N ALA A 107 -0.38 7.83 34.44
CA ALA A 107 0.72 7.76 35.39
C ALA A 107 1.97 7.10 34.77
N VAL A 108 2.57 7.76 33.78
CA VAL A 108 3.71 7.23 33.02
C VAL A 108 4.89 6.92 33.95
N PRO A 109 5.41 5.67 33.97
CA PRO A 109 6.58 5.31 34.77
C PRO A 109 7.86 6.00 34.26
N ASP A 110 8.93 5.94 35.06
CA ASP A 110 10.26 6.33 34.59
C ASP A 110 10.79 5.27 33.63
N VAL A 111 10.76 5.60 32.34
CA VAL A 111 11.09 4.69 31.23
C VAL A 111 12.08 5.35 30.29
N PRO A 112 12.95 4.58 29.63
CA PRO A 112 13.86 5.14 28.64
C PRO A 112 13.08 5.82 27.52
N LEU A 113 13.69 6.90 27.02
CA LEU A 113 13.18 7.65 25.87
C LEU A 113 14.05 7.36 24.65
N GLY A 114 13.39 7.02 23.54
CA GLY A 114 14.03 6.80 22.25
C GLY A 114 13.12 6.06 21.28
N ASP A 115 13.28 6.36 19.99
CA ASP A 115 12.67 5.58 18.91
C ASP A 115 13.44 4.25 18.73
N PRO A 116 12.81 3.06 18.79
CA PRO A 116 13.52 1.79 18.62
C PRO A 116 14.16 1.64 17.24
N GLY A 117 13.72 2.42 16.25
CA GLY A 117 14.37 2.53 14.94
C GLY A 117 15.84 2.94 15.06
N PHE A 118 16.22 3.63 16.14
CA PHE A 118 17.61 3.96 16.44
C PHE A 118 18.50 2.72 16.67
N LEU A 119 17.92 1.61 17.13
CA LEU A 119 18.65 0.35 17.32
C LEU A 119 18.82 -0.44 16.01
N ALA A 120 18.08 -0.08 14.95
CA ALA A 120 17.98 -0.87 13.73
C ALA A 120 19.31 -1.08 13.00
N PRO A 121 20.18 -0.07 12.78
CA PRO A 121 21.45 -0.31 12.11
C PRO A 121 22.31 -1.35 12.83
N LYS A 122 22.44 -1.23 14.16
CA LYS A 122 23.25 -2.14 14.98
C LYS A 122 22.68 -3.56 15.01
N LEU A 123 21.38 -3.71 15.25
CA LEU A 123 20.72 -5.02 15.34
C LEU A 123 20.62 -5.73 13.99
N LEU A 124 20.56 -4.97 12.89
CA LEU A 124 20.51 -5.51 11.53
C LEU A 124 21.88 -5.59 10.86
N GLY A 125 22.97 -5.32 11.59
CA GLY A 125 24.34 -5.48 11.11
C GLY A 125 24.78 -4.45 10.07
N VAL A 126 24.11 -3.30 9.99
CA VAL A 126 24.46 -2.20 9.07
C VAL A 126 25.37 -1.21 9.78
N ARG A 127 26.49 -0.88 9.14
CA ARG A 127 27.45 0.11 9.62
C ARG A 127 27.67 1.16 8.55
N ARG A 128 27.92 2.40 8.98
CA ARG A 128 28.30 3.50 8.08
C ARG A 128 29.56 3.12 7.28
N SER A 129 29.54 3.45 5.99
CA SER A 129 30.69 3.26 5.11
C SER A 129 31.85 4.16 5.51
N ALA A 130 33.05 3.60 5.57
CA ALA A 130 34.27 4.37 5.80
C ALA A 130 34.64 5.27 4.61
N ARG A 131 34.08 4.99 3.43
CA ARG A 131 34.29 5.75 2.19
C ARG A 131 32.95 5.98 1.49
N PRO A 132 32.11 6.91 1.99
CA PRO A 132 30.80 7.17 1.41
C PRO A 132 30.91 7.48 -0.10
N THR A 133 30.13 6.78 -0.91
CA THR A 133 30.12 6.97 -2.36
C THR A 133 29.23 8.13 -2.80
N HIS A 134 28.29 8.54 -1.94
CA HIS A 134 27.37 9.65 -2.18
C HIS A 134 27.67 10.81 -1.25
N ARG A 135 27.65 12.04 -1.79
CA ARG A 135 27.82 13.26 -1.02
C ARG A 135 26.59 13.52 -0.15
N LEU A 136 25.40 13.25 -0.68
CA LEU A 136 24.14 13.52 0.00
C LEU A 136 23.13 12.41 -0.29
N GLY A 137 22.55 11.84 0.76
CA GLY A 137 21.32 11.06 0.67
C GLY A 137 20.12 11.97 0.87
N ILE A 138 19.09 11.86 0.03
CA ILE A 138 17.82 12.57 0.22
C ILE A 138 16.71 11.57 0.49
N VAL A 139 15.98 11.77 1.58
CA VAL A 139 14.89 10.91 2.03
C VAL A 139 13.58 11.73 2.03
N PRO A 140 12.92 11.88 0.87
CA PRO A 140 11.62 12.51 0.85
C PRO A 140 10.59 11.65 1.60
N HIS A 141 9.73 12.28 2.39
CA HIS A 141 8.49 11.65 2.78
C HIS A 141 7.68 11.31 1.53
N TYR A 142 6.87 10.25 1.56
CA TYR A 142 6.20 9.76 0.36
C TYR A 142 5.24 10.78 -0.28
N THR A 143 4.74 11.75 0.49
CA THR A 143 3.94 12.88 -0.05
C THR A 143 4.79 13.90 -0.79
N ASP A 144 6.08 13.97 -0.49
CA ASP A 144 7.02 14.98 -0.99
C ASP A 144 7.92 14.41 -2.08
N ALA A 145 7.86 13.10 -2.34
CA ALA A 145 8.72 12.39 -3.29
C ALA A 145 8.66 13.00 -4.70
N GLN A 146 7.50 13.53 -5.09
CA GLN A 146 7.29 14.19 -6.39
C GLN A 146 7.45 15.72 -6.33
N HIS A 147 7.80 16.29 -5.18
CA HIS A 147 8.01 17.74 -5.05
C HIS A 147 9.21 18.18 -5.90
N PRO A 148 9.10 19.29 -6.67
CA PRO A 148 10.16 19.75 -7.57
C PRO A 148 11.53 19.87 -6.90
N ALA A 149 11.58 20.44 -5.69
CA ALA A 149 12.82 20.59 -4.93
C ALA A 149 13.56 19.25 -4.70
N PHE A 150 12.85 18.17 -4.33
CA PHE A 150 13.46 16.85 -4.18
C PHE A 150 13.84 16.23 -5.52
N ARG A 151 13.01 16.38 -6.56
CA ARG A 151 13.30 15.85 -7.90
C ARG A 151 14.56 16.50 -8.49
N THR A 152 14.62 17.83 -8.49
CA THR A 152 15.76 18.60 -9.00
C THR A 152 17.04 18.25 -8.26
N LEU A 153 16.99 18.13 -6.94
CA LEU A 153 18.13 17.71 -6.13
C LEU A 153 18.57 16.27 -6.44
N GLY A 154 17.61 15.35 -6.64
CA GLY A 154 17.85 13.95 -6.96
C GLY A 154 18.57 13.70 -8.28
N TYR A 155 18.50 14.63 -9.24
CA TYR A 155 19.24 14.54 -10.51
C TYR A 155 20.69 15.02 -10.41
N ARG A 156 21.11 15.58 -9.28
CA ARG A 156 22.46 16.12 -9.13
C ARG A 156 23.48 15.02 -8.86
N ARG A 157 24.68 15.20 -9.40
CA ARG A 157 25.78 14.24 -9.25
C ARG A 157 26.12 14.05 -7.77
N GLY A 158 26.27 12.81 -7.34
CA GLY A 158 26.63 12.48 -5.96
C GLY A 158 25.46 12.52 -4.97
N VAL A 159 24.23 12.74 -5.46
CA VAL A 159 23.01 12.62 -4.66
C VAL A 159 22.42 11.21 -4.81
N ARG A 160 21.98 10.62 -3.69
CA ARG A 160 21.22 9.37 -3.67
C ARG A 160 19.80 9.64 -3.20
N VAL A 161 18.81 9.35 -4.04
CA VAL A 161 17.41 9.28 -3.60
C VAL A 161 17.19 7.98 -2.83
N LEU A 162 16.76 8.08 -1.58
CA LEU A 162 16.48 6.97 -0.68
C LEU A 162 14.96 6.80 -0.56
N ASP A 163 14.43 5.78 -1.23
CA ASP A 163 12.99 5.50 -1.30
C ASP A 163 12.46 4.89 0.01
N VAL A 164 11.54 5.58 0.68
CA VAL A 164 10.93 5.13 1.93
C VAL A 164 10.03 3.90 1.77
N HIS A 165 9.68 3.49 0.55
CA HIS A 165 8.91 2.26 0.29
C HIS A 165 9.80 1.02 0.13
N ARG A 166 11.13 1.19 0.12
CA ARG A 166 12.10 0.11 -0.09
C ARG A 166 12.16 -0.85 1.10
N ASP A 167 12.66 -2.06 0.84
CA ASP A 167 13.08 -2.98 1.89
C ASP A 167 14.00 -2.26 2.90
N PRO A 168 13.75 -2.39 4.23
CA PRO A 168 14.47 -1.63 5.24
C PRO A 168 15.96 -1.94 5.31
N LEU A 169 16.38 -3.20 5.09
CA LEU A 169 17.80 -3.54 5.13
C LEU A 169 18.54 -2.89 3.94
N ARG A 170 17.94 -2.99 2.75
CA ARG A 170 18.46 -2.30 1.56
C ARG A 170 18.50 -0.78 1.75
N PHE A 171 17.45 -0.18 2.29
CA PHE A 171 17.41 1.26 2.58
C PHE A 171 18.56 1.69 3.50
N LEU A 172 18.77 0.96 4.61
CA LEU A 172 19.84 1.24 5.57
C LEU A 172 21.23 1.11 4.93
N HIS A 173 21.46 0.09 4.10
CA HIS A 173 22.72 -0.05 3.36
C HIS A 173 22.95 1.09 2.37
N GLU A 174 21.94 1.48 1.61
CA GLU A 174 22.06 2.61 0.67
C GLU A 174 22.31 3.94 1.41
N MET A 175 21.66 4.14 2.55
CA MET A 175 21.90 5.28 3.44
C MET A 175 23.32 5.28 4.01
N ALA A 176 23.84 4.11 4.40
CA ALA A 176 25.19 3.97 4.97
C ALA A 176 26.31 4.42 4.02
N GLU A 177 26.03 4.49 2.71
CA GLU A 177 26.94 4.99 1.67
C GLU A 177 26.86 6.51 1.45
N CYS A 178 26.09 7.24 2.26
CA CYS A 178 25.92 8.70 2.17
C CYS A 178 26.80 9.43 3.20
N ALA A 179 27.43 10.54 2.79
CA ALA A 179 28.24 11.36 3.69
C ALA A 179 27.40 12.24 4.62
N ALA A 180 26.24 12.70 4.14
CA ALA A 180 25.21 13.42 4.89
C ALA A 180 23.81 13.00 4.39
N VAL A 181 22.77 13.25 5.19
CA VAL A 181 21.37 12.95 4.84
C VAL A 181 20.47 14.18 5.02
N VAL A 182 19.65 14.47 4.03
CA VAL A 182 18.54 15.44 4.11
C VAL A 182 17.24 14.67 4.09
N SER A 183 16.33 14.95 5.01
CA SER A 183 15.10 14.16 5.14
C SER A 183 13.89 14.99 5.50
N SER A 184 12.78 14.79 4.77
CA SER A 184 11.44 15.17 5.25
C SER A 184 10.70 13.99 5.88
N SER A 185 11.28 12.79 5.88
CA SER A 185 10.78 11.63 6.63
C SER A 185 11.43 11.53 8.02
N LEU A 186 10.63 11.29 9.07
CA LEU A 186 11.15 11.14 10.44
C LEU A 186 12.20 10.03 10.53
N HIS A 187 11.90 8.83 10.01
CA HIS A 187 12.81 7.70 10.10
C HIS A 187 14.07 7.87 9.25
N GLY A 188 14.06 8.75 8.24
CA GLY A 188 15.28 9.16 7.57
C GLY A 188 16.27 9.84 8.52
N LEU A 189 15.77 10.65 9.47
CA LEU A 189 16.58 11.31 10.50
C LEU A 189 17.02 10.33 11.59
N VAL A 190 16.09 9.49 12.07
CA VAL A 190 16.37 8.48 13.11
C VAL A 190 17.48 7.54 12.66
N PHE A 191 17.39 6.98 11.45
CA PHE A 191 18.38 6.04 10.94
C PHE A 191 19.72 6.72 10.63
N ALA A 192 19.71 7.95 10.12
CA ALA A 192 20.95 8.68 9.85
C ALA A 192 21.70 8.98 11.15
N GLU A 193 21.02 9.48 12.19
CA GLU A 193 21.64 9.71 13.50
C GLU A 193 22.18 8.40 14.10
N ALA A 194 21.43 7.30 14.00
CA ALA A 194 21.85 5.98 14.47
C ALA A 194 23.08 5.41 13.73
N LEU A 195 23.20 5.70 12.44
CA LEU A 195 24.39 5.37 11.64
C LEU A 195 25.56 6.33 11.90
N GLY A 196 25.37 7.38 12.70
CA GLY A 196 26.36 8.43 12.90
C GLY A 196 26.60 9.25 11.62
N ILE A 197 25.58 9.41 10.78
CA ILE A 197 25.60 10.24 9.57
C ILE A 197 24.98 11.61 9.87
N PRO A 198 25.70 12.72 9.63
CA PRO A 198 25.13 14.06 9.76
C PRO A 198 23.82 14.18 8.99
N ASN A 199 22.77 14.67 9.65
CA ASN A 199 21.46 14.80 9.05
C ASN A 199 20.87 16.21 9.17
N LEU A 200 19.93 16.51 8.29
CA LEU A 200 19.21 17.78 8.24
C LEU A 200 17.71 17.50 8.04
N TRP A 201 16.89 17.98 8.96
CA TRP A 201 15.44 17.96 8.82
C TRP A 201 14.99 19.05 7.87
N VAL A 202 14.29 18.66 6.80
CA VAL A 202 13.72 19.58 5.83
C VAL A 202 12.21 19.41 5.67
N THR A 203 11.58 20.41 5.07
CA THR A 203 10.20 20.35 4.56
C THR A 203 10.19 20.81 3.10
N ALA A 204 9.25 20.31 2.31
CA ALA A 204 9.04 20.74 0.94
C ALA A 204 7.57 21.15 0.78
N GLY A 205 7.33 22.46 0.69
CA GLY A 205 5.99 23.06 0.72
C GLY A 205 5.50 23.46 2.13
N ASP A 206 4.25 23.91 2.20
CA ASP A 206 3.68 24.57 3.39
C ASP A 206 3.20 23.59 4.48
N GLU A 207 3.00 22.31 4.15
CA GLU A 207 2.41 21.32 5.07
C GLU A 207 3.33 20.11 5.32
N ILE A 208 3.70 19.91 6.59
CA ILE A 208 4.34 18.67 7.04
C ILE A 208 3.24 17.67 7.36
N ALA A 209 3.20 16.54 6.65
CA ALA A 209 2.19 15.51 6.84
C ALA A 209 2.15 14.99 8.30
N GLY A 210 1.07 15.32 9.02
CA GLY A 210 0.86 14.98 10.43
C GLY A 210 1.45 15.97 11.44
N GLY A 211 1.87 17.16 10.99
CA GLY A 211 2.43 18.22 11.82
C GLY A 211 3.90 18.01 12.21
N THR A 212 4.47 19.02 12.87
CA THR A 212 5.87 19.02 13.33
C THR A 212 6.08 18.20 14.61
N PHE A 213 5.01 17.92 15.36
CA PHE A 213 5.07 17.32 16.70
C PHE A 213 5.96 16.06 16.76
N LYS A 214 5.80 15.12 15.81
CA LYS A 214 6.59 13.88 15.80
C LYS A 214 8.10 14.11 15.64
N TYR A 215 8.49 15.14 14.90
CA TYR A 215 9.90 15.51 14.71
C TYR A 215 10.44 16.21 15.94
N GLU A 216 9.67 17.15 16.48
CA GLU A 216 10.06 17.87 17.70
C GLU A 216 10.14 16.94 18.92
N ASP A 217 9.31 15.90 18.96
CA ASP A 217 9.37 14.84 19.95
C ASP A 217 10.63 13.99 19.81
N TRP A 218 11.01 13.60 18.59
CA TRP A 218 12.29 12.96 18.30
C TRP A 218 13.48 13.84 18.69
N PHE A 219 13.53 15.10 18.23
CA PHE A 219 14.62 16.01 18.57
C PHE A 219 14.71 16.31 20.08
N SER A 220 13.65 16.07 20.86
CA SER A 220 13.71 16.20 22.32
C SER A 220 14.66 15.22 23.01
N THR A 221 15.09 14.15 22.32
CA THR A 221 16.11 13.18 22.75
C THR A 221 17.51 13.53 22.24
N MET A 222 17.75 14.77 21.84
CA MET A 222 19.03 15.27 21.33
C MET A 222 19.59 16.35 22.24
N ARG A 223 20.91 16.41 22.40
CA ARG A 223 21.59 17.53 23.10
C ARG A 223 21.69 18.77 22.21
N ARG A 224 21.76 18.58 20.89
CA ARG A 224 21.82 19.63 19.88
C ARG A 224 20.64 19.51 18.90
N PRO A 225 19.39 19.70 19.39
CA PRO A 225 18.20 19.53 18.56
C PRO A 225 18.17 20.55 17.43
N GLN A 226 17.65 20.15 16.27
CA GLN A 226 17.28 21.11 15.24
C GLN A 226 15.98 21.83 15.66
N ALA A 227 15.99 23.17 15.66
CA ALA A 227 14.87 23.96 16.14
C ALA A 227 13.60 23.84 15.28
N GLY A 228 13.74 23.59 13.98
CA GLY A 228 12.63 23.47 13.04
C GLY A 228 13.11 23.01 11.67
N ALA A 229 12.17 22.56 10.83
CA ALA A 229 12.47 22.11 9.47
C ALA A 229 13.06 23.25 8.62
N VAL A 230 14.06 22.92 7.82
CA VAL A 230 14.56 23.82 6.77
C VAL A 230 13.67 23.69 5.54
N ALA A 231 13.15 24.81 5.03
CA ALA A 231 12.42 24.81 3.76
C ALA A 231 13.36 24.49 2.59
N LEU A 232 13.13 23.36 1.92
CA LEU A 232 13.91 22.94 0.77
C LEU A 232 13.37 23.63 -0.49
N THR A 233 14.25 24.29 -1.25
CA THR A 233 13.91 24.94 -2.53
C THR A 233 14.76 24.39 -3.67
N GLU A 234 14.31 24.55 -4.91
CA GLU A 234 14.99 24.01 -6.10
C GLU A 234 16.39 24.58 -6.34
N GLY A 235 16.66 25.79 -5.82
CA GLY A 235 17.93 26.49 -5.97
C GLY A 235 18.99 26.17 -4.91
N MET A 236 18.72 25.29 -3.94
CA MET A 236 19.69 24.95 -2.90
C MET A 236 20.79 24.01 -3.44
N GLU A 237 22.04 24.27 -3.10
CA GLU A 237 23.18 23.44 -3.51
C GLU A 237 23.43 22.23 -2.62
N VAL A 238 23.96 21.15 -3.22
CA VAL A 238 24.24 19.89 -2.51
C VAL A 238 25.22 20.14 -1.37
N GLU A 239 26.25 20.95 -1.63
CA GLU A 239 27.28 21.34 -0.69
C GLU A 239 26.71 22.16 0.46
N ASP A 240 25.80 23.10 0.18
CA ASP A 240 25.16 23.93 1.21
C ASP A 240 24.28 23.08 2.14
N LEU A 241 23.51 22.15 1.58
CA LEU A 241 22.68 21.22 2.35
C LEU A 241 23.54 20.28 3.20
N ALA A 242 24.60 19.72 2.63
CA ALA A 242 25.53 18.86 3.34
C ALA A 242 26.27 19.60 4.46
N ALA A 243 26.66 20.86 4.24
CA ALA A 243 27.32 21.70 5.25
C ALA A 243 26.40 22.08 6.42
N ARG A 244 25.08 22.13 6.19
CA ARG A 244 24.07 22.37 7.23
C ARG A 244 23.68 21.12 8.01
N ALA A 245 23.94 19.93 7.47
CA ALA A 245 23.68 18.68 8.15
C ALA A 245 24.65 18.50 9.32
N SER A 246 24.15 17.95 10.43
CA SER A 246 24.95 17.79 11.66
C SER A 246 24.57 16.52 12.40
N LEU A 247 25.45 16.07 13.30
CA LEU A 247 25.06 15.10 14.33
C LEU A 247 24.43 15.86 15.50
N HIS A 248 23.29 15.37 15.96
CA HIS A 248 22.48 16.04 16.97
C HIS A 248 22.83 15.63 18.41
N ASP A 249 23.79 14.71 18.57
CA ASP A 249 24.30 14.28 19.87
C ASP A 249 23.17 13.66 20.70
N SER A 250 22.73 12.48 20.25
CA SER A 250 21.64 11.70 20.85
C SER A 250 21.89 11.42 22.32
N THR A 251 20.85 11.61 23.14
CA THR A 251 20.82 11.22 24.55
C THR A 251 20.21 9.83 24.76
N ILE A 252 19.90 9.10 23.69
CA ILE A 252 19.28 7.77 23.78
C ILE A 252 20.32 6.80 24.36
N ASP A 253 19.99 6.19 25.49
CA ASP A 253 20.72 5.04 26.00
C ASP A 253 20.27 3.79 25.25
N GLU A 254 21.09 3.33 24.30
CA GLU A 254 20.79 2.15 23.49
C GLU A 254 20.57 0.89 24.32
N ALA A 255 21.33 0.71 25.40
CA ALA A 255 21.23 -0.47 26.24
C ALA A 255 19.92 -0.41 27.04
N ALA A 256 19.63 0.72 27.69
CA ALA A 256 18.38 0.89 28.41
C ALA A 256 17.15 0.76 27.50
N LEU A 257 17.20 1.30 26.28
CA LEU A 257 16.12 1.17 25.30
C LEU A 257 15.92 -0.28 24.86
N ALA A 258 17.01 -1.02 24.61
CA ALA A 258 16.95 -2.44 24.26
C ALA A 258 16.45 -3.30 25.43
N ASP A 259 16.95 -3.06 26.65
CA ASP A 259 16.59 -3.77 27.88
C ASP A 259 15.14 -3.49 28.31
N ALA A 260 14.60 -2.32 27.93
CA ALA A 260 13.19 -1.99 28.11
C ALA A 260 12.25 -2.74 27.13
N PHE A 261 12.76 -3.54 26.21
CA PHE A 261 11.89 -4.45 25.48
C PHE A 261 11.21 -5.42 26.48
N PRO A 262 9.88 -5.60 26.44
CA PRO A 262 9.15 -6.32 27.48
C PRO A 262 9.30 -7.84 27.40
N ALA A 263 10.52 -8.36 27.46
CA ALA A 263 10.86 -9.78 27.33
C ALA A 263 10.11 -10.64 28.37
N ALA A 264 10.10 -10.19 29.64
CA ALA A 264 9.42 -10.88 30.74
C ALA A 264 7.89 -10.95 30.58
N ARG A 265 7.29 -10.09 29.74
CA ARG A 265 5.85 -10.03 29.49
C ARG A 265 5.48 -10.48 28.07
N MET A 266 6.40 -11.10 27.32
CA MET A 266 6.18 -11.52 25.93
C MET A 266 4.96 -12.41 25.74
N GLU A 267 4.64 -13.27 26.71
CA GLU A 267 3.48 -14.16 26.64
C GLU A 267 2.14 -13.39 26.59
N GLU A 268 2.07 -12.15 27.09
CA GLU A 268 0.85 -11.32 27.05
C GLU A 268 0.48 -10.86 25.63
N PHE A 269 1.46 -10.78 24.73
CA PHE A 269 1.27 -10.32 23.35
C PHE A 269 1.74 -11.36 22.33
N ARG A 270 1.76 -12.63 22.71
CA ARG A 270 2.07 -13.75 21.82
C ARG A 270 0.79 -14.38 21.28
N GLU A 271 0.86 -14.96 20.08
CA GLU A 271 -0.24 -15.83 19.63
C GLU A 271 -0.48 -16.97 20.64
N PRO A 272 -1.74 -17.30 20.95
CA PRO A 272 -2.09 -18.27 21.98
C PRO A 272 -1.67 -19.70 21.60
N ARG A 273 -1.54 -19.98 20.30
CA ARG A 273 -1.15 -21.30 19.78
C ARG A 273 -0.13 -21.16 18.67
N ALA A 274 0.73 -22.17 18.57
CA ALA A 274 1.65 -22.26 17.46
C ALA A 274 0.86 -22.48 16.17
N ARG A 275 1.24 -21.80 15.09
CA ARG A 275 0.66 -22.00 13.77
C ARG A 275 1.74 -21.87 12.71
N ARG A 276 1.47 -22.44 11.53
CA ARG A 276 2.33 -22.25 10.36
C ARG A 276 2.14 -20.83 9.86
N ILE A 277 3.24 -20.09 9.73
CA ILE A 277 3.22 -18.73 9.20
C ILE A 277 4.26 -18.55 8.09
N ILE A 278 3.94 -17.70 7.12
CA ILE A 278 4.90 -17.11 6.19
C ILE A 278 5.49 -15.87 6.89
N PRO A 279 6.81 -15.81 7.15
CA PRO A 279 7.43 -14.67 7.82
C PRO A 279 7.27 -13.37 7.04
N ALA A 280 7.20 -12.23 7.74
CA ALA A 280 6.96 -10.91 7.12
C ALA A 280 7.97 -10.57 6.01
N ALA A 281 9.24 -10.89 6.21
CA ALA A 281 10.28 -10.70 5.19
C ALA A 281 9.99 -11.48 3.90
N VAL A 282 9.39 -12.67 4.01
CA VAL A 282 9.03 -13.48 2.84
C VAL A 282 7.71 -12.99 2.23
N CYS A 283 6.72 -12.62 3.04
CA CYS A 283 5.44 -12.04 2.57
C CYS A 283 5.66 -10.92 1.55
N ARG A 284 6.61 -10.01 1.82
CA ARG A 284 6.93 -8.84 0.98
C ARG A 284 7.56 -9.16 -0.38
N THR A 285 8.01 -10.39 -0.57
CA THR A 285 8.63 -10.87 -1.82
C THR A 285 7.71 -11.75 -2.64
N GLN A 286 6.55 -12.10 -2.09
CA GLN A 286 5.58 -12.94 -2.79
C GLN A 286 4.89 -12.16 -3.91
N PRO A 287 4.47 -12.82 -5.00
CA PRO A 287 3.65 -12.21 -6.03
C PRO A 287 2.37 -11.58 -5.47
N VAL A 288 1.84 -10.56 -6.13
CA VAL A 288 0.56 -9.94 -5.77
C VAL A 288 -0.58 -10.92 -6.05
N PRO A 289 -1.40 -11.30 -5.06
CA PRO A 289 -2.53 -12.19 -5.29
C PRO A 289 -3.62 -11.47 -6.06
N VAL A 290 -4.17 -12.16 -7.06
CA VAL A 290 -5.24 -11.67 -7.94
C VAL A 290 -6.42 -12.63 -7.83
N PHE A 291 -7.46 -12.21 -7.11
CA PHE A 291 -8.69 -12.98 -6.93
C PHE A 291 -9.63 -12.68 -8.11
N LEU A 292 -9.78 -13.65 -9.01
CA LEU A 292 -10.68 -13.55 -10.15
C LEU A 292 -11.99 -14.26 -9.86
N VAL A 293 -13.09 -13.52 -9.92
CA VAL A 293 -14.42 -14.11 -9.83
C VAL A 293 -14.79 -14.71 -11.19
N SER A 294 -15.17 -15.98 -11.22
CA SER A 294 -15.57 -16.70 -12.42
C SER A 294 -16.85 -17.49 -12.19
N ALA A 295 -17.76 -17.46 -13.17
CA ALA A 295 -19.03 -18.21 -13.17
C ALA A 295 -19.06 -19.23 -14.32
N GLY A 296 -18.02 -20.07 -14.46
CA GLY A 296 -17.98 -21.14 -15.46
C GLY A 296 -17.52 -20.74 -16.88
N ARG A 297 -16.85 -19.59 -17.06
CA ARG A 297 -16.41 -19.06 -18.37
C ARG A 297 -14.96 -19.44 -18.70
N GLY A 298 -14.74 -20.67 -19.17
CA GLY A 298 -13.40 -21.26 -19.31
C GLY A 298 -12.46 -20.55 -20.31
N GLU A 299 -12.96 -20.07 -21.46
CA GLU A 299 -12.15 -19.31 -22.43
C GLU A 299 -11.92 -17.87 -21.96
N THR A 300 -12.98 -17.21 -21.49
CA THR A 300 -12.94 -15.84 -20.96
C THR A 300 -11.94 -15.73 -19.79
N LEU A 301 -11.97 -16.68 -18.85
CA LEU A 301 -10.99 -16.78 -17.76
C LEU A 301 -9.57 -16.98 -18.28
N ARG A 302 -9.34 -17.87 -19.26
CA ARG A 302 -8.01 -18.09 -19.84
C ARG A 302 -7.44 -16.83 -20.47
N ARG A 303 -8.26 -16.04 -21.16
CA ARG A 303 -7.86 -14.74 -21.74
C ARG A 303 -7.53 -13.71 -20.69
N ALA A 304 -8.38 -13.56 -19.67
CA ALA A 304 -8.13 -12.63 -18.57
C ALA A 304 -6.83 -12.98 -17.83
N VAL A 305 -6.61 -14.25 -17.47
CA VAL A 305 -5.36 -14.74 -16.86
C VAL A 305 -4.17 -14.49 -17.78
N GLY A 306 -4.29 -14.77 -19.07
CA GLY A 306 -3.27 -14.47 -20.07
C GLY A 306 -2.91 -12.98 -20.12
N SER A 307 -3.89 -12.10 -19.89
CA SER A 307 -3.66 -10.66 -19.83
C SER A 307 -2.94 -10.20 -18.58
N ILE A 308 -3.30 -10.75 -17.42
CA ILE A 308 -2.69 -10.45 -16.13
C ILE A 308 -1.22 -10.91 -16.11
N ARG A 309 -0.91 -12.03 -16.75
CA ARG A 309 0.46 -12.56 -16.87
C ARG A 309 1.41 -11.68 -17.71
N ARG A 310 0.89 -10.71 -18.47
CA ARG A 310 1.71 -9.73 -19.21
C ARG A 310 2.18 -8.56 -18.34
N LEU A 311 1.63 -8.40 -17.14
CA LEU A 311 2.05 -7.34 -16.23
C LEU A 311 3.47 -7.59 -15.73
N ALA A 312 4.22 -6.52 -15.50
CA ALA A 312 5.61 -6.56 -15.03
C ALA A 312 5.68 -7.01 -13.56
N THR A 313 4.70 -6.61 -12.75
CA THR A 313 4.56 -7.08 -11.37
C THR A 313 4.21 -8.58 -11.36
N PRO A 314 4.98 -9.44 -10.67
CA PRO A 314 4.62 -10.84 -10.48
C PRO A 314 3.26 -10.98 -9.80
N THR A 315 2.39 -11.82 -10.37
CA THR A 315 1.04 -12.07 -9.85
C THR A 315 0.81 -13.55 -9.55
N GLN A 316 -0.03 -13.82 -8.56
CA GLN A 316 -0.54 -15.16 -8.26
C GLN A 316 -2.06 -15.15 -8.41
N VAL A 317 -2.59 -15.81 -9.44
CA VAL A 317 -4.04 -15.84 -9.69
C VAL A 317 -4.71 -16.88 -8.78
N VAL A 318 -5.79 -16.46 -8.14
CA VAL A 318 -6.70 -17.29 -7.34
C VAL A 318 -8.09 -17.16 -7.97
N VAL A 319 -8.68 -18.28 -8.40
CA VAL A 319 -10.02 -18.27 -8.99
C VAL A 319 -11.05 -18.51 -7.90
N VAL A 320 -12.02 -17.60 -7.78
CA VAL A 320 -13.15 -17.69 -6.86
C VAL A 320 -14.38 -18.07 -7.69
N ASP A 321 -14.98 -19.22 -7.40
CA ASP A 321 -16.16 -19.69 -8.10
C ASP A 321 -17.41 -19.00 -7.53
N GLY A 322 -18.13 -18.28 -8.39
CA GLY A 322 -19.35 -17.54 -8.06
C GLY A 322 -20.59 -18.42 -7.85
N GLY A 323 -20.46 -19.75 -7.93
CA GLY A 323 -21.53 -20.68 -7.56
C GLY A 323 -22.51 -21.00 -8.69
N SER A 324 -22.08 -21.01 -9.95
CA SER A 324 -22.86 -21.72 -10.97
C SER A 324 -22.60 -23.22 -10.83
N GLU A 325 -23.64 -24.06 -10.92
CA GLU A 325 -23.47 -25.50 -11.09
C GLU A 325 -22.77 -25.75 -12.44
N ALA A 326 -21.45 -25.63 -12.49
CA ALA A 326 -20.68 -25.88 -13.68
C ALA A 326 -20.39 -27.38 -13.78
N THR A 327 -21.19 -28.07 -14.60
CA THR A 327 -20.77 -29.29 -15.30
C THR A 327 -19.59 -28.94 -16.22
N GLY A 328 -18.37 -28.92 -15.67
CA GLY A 328 -17.17 -28.61 -16.44
C GLY A 328 -15.90 -28.89 -15.64
N ALA A 329 -15.03 -29.75 -16.17
CA ALA A 329 -13.78 -30.15 -15.54
C ALA A 329 -12.89 -28.94 -15.18
N PRO A 330 -12.05 -29.03 -14.12
CA PRO A 330 -11.16 -27.96 -13.72
C PRO A 330 -10.20 -27.59 -14.87
N VAL A 331 -10.17 -26.30 -15.23
CA VAL A 331 -9.23 -25.76 -16.21
C VAL A 331 -7.86 -25.61 -15.56
N GLY A 332 -7.10 -26.70 -15.55
CA GLY A 332 -5.64 -26.63 -15.45
C GLY A 332 -5.03 -26.30 -16.82
N PRO A 333 -3.90 -25.57 -16.89
CA PRO A 333 -3.14 -25.49 -18.14
C PRO A 333 -2.64 -26.90 -18.52
N PRO A 334 -2.45 -27.22 -19.81
CA PRO A 334 -1.72 -28.42 -20.16
C PRO A 334 -0.26 -28.24 -19.71
N GLY A 335 0.18 -29.01 -18.71
CA GLY A 335 1.61 -29.23 -18.43
C GLY A 335 2.21 -28.65 -17.14
N GLN A 336 1.46 -28.10 -16.19
CA GLN A 336 2.00 -27.77 -14.86
C GLN A 336 1.03 -28.10 -13.73
N GLU A 337 1.17 -29.30 -13.14
CA GLU A 337 0.71 -29.57 -11.79
C GLU A 337 1.56 -28.76 -10.82
N GLY A 338 0.98 -27.72 -10.20
CA GLY A 338 1.70 -26.92 -9.20
C GLY A 338 1.09 -25.56 -8.85
N ASP A 339 0.26 -24.98 -9.73
CA ASP A 339 -0.20 -23.60 -9.58
C ASP A 339 -1.57 -23.53 -8.87
N GLY A 340 -1.57 -23.00 -7.65
CA GLY A 340 -2.65 -23.12 -6.66
C GLY A 340 -3.91 -22.30 -6.95
N ALA A 341 -4.70 -22.71 -7.95
CA ALA A 341 -6.11 -22.36 -8.02
C ALA A 341 -6.85 -23.03 -6.84
N THR A 342 -7.09 -22.27 -5.78
CA THR A 342 -7.91 -22.76 -4.65
C THR A 342 -9.35 -22.37 -4.93
N VAL A 343 -10.17 -23.34 -5.31
CA VAL A 343 -11.61 -23.16 -5.51
C VAL A 343 -12.26 -22.97 -4.12
N GLY A 344 -12.85 -21.80 -3.89
CA GLY A 344 -13.73 -21.56 -2.75
C GLY A 344 -15.18 -21.78 -3.19
N ASN A 345 -15.86 -22.79 -2.62
CA ASN A 345 -17.28 -23.00 -2.87
C ASN A 345 -18.10 -21.96 -2.10
N GLY A 346 -18.67 -20.97 -2.80
CA GLY A 346 -19.74 -20.14 -2.25
C GLY A 346 -21.04 -20.94 -2.19
N ARG A 347 -21.70 -20.98 -1.03
CA ARG A 347 -23.11 -21.41 -0.93
C ARG A 347 -23.97 -20.17 -1.11
N GLY A 348 -24.67 -20.06 -2.25
CA GLY A 348 -25.80 -19.13 -2.43
C GLY A 348 -25.71 -18.24 -3.68
N ALA A 349 -26.70 -18.38 -4.54
CA ALA A 349 -26.91 -17.60 -5.77
C ALA A 349 -27.61 -16.26 -5.49
N ASP A 350 -26.94 -15.38 -4.73
CA ASP A 350 -27.34 -13.96 -4.62
C ASP A 350 -26.10 -13.07 -4.55
N THR A 351 -26.23 -11.78 -4.91
CA THR A 351 -25.08 -10.86 -5.11
C THR A 351 -24.29 -10.55 -3.82
N ASP A 352 -24.86 -10.83 -2.66
CA ASP A 352 -24.18 -10.77 -1.36
C ASP A 352 -23.33 -12.03 -1.09
N GLY A 353 -23.73 -13.18 -1.63
CA GLY A 353 -23.01 -14.46 -1.51
C GLY A 353 -21.65 -14.46 -2.23
N GLU A 354 -21.58 -13.82 -3.40
CA GLU A 354 -20.33 -13.68 -4.15
C GLU A 354 -19.32 -12.75 -3.43
N THR A 355 -19.80 -11.62 -2.91
CA THR A 355 -18.97 -10.69 -2.13
C THR A 355 -18.41 -11.38 -0.89
N ASP A 356 -19.23 -12.19 -0.24
CA ASP A 356 -18.86 -12.99 0.93
C ASP A 356 -17.83 -14.07 0.57
N ALA A 357 -17.98 -14.74 -0.57
CA ALA A 357 -17.03 -15.73 -1.08
C ALA A 357 -15.66 -15.11 -1.37
N VAL A 358 -15.61 -13.95 -2.02
CA VAL A 358 -14.35 -13.22 -2.25
C VAL A 358 -13.72 -12.79 -0.94
N ARG A 359 -14.51 -12.23 -0.01
CA ARG A 359 -14.03 -11.79 1.30
C ARG A 359 -13.41 -12.95 2.09
N GLU A 360 -14.07 -14.11 2.09
CA GLU A 360 -13.58 -15.33 2.72
C GLU A 360 -12.33 -15.89 2.02
N ALA A 361 -12.28 -15.86 0.69
CA ALA A 361 -11.10 -16.28 -0.08
C ALA A 361 -9.88 -15.42 0.25
N VAL A 362 -10.04 -14.09 0.29
CA VAL A 362 -8.98 -13.14 0.68
C VAL A 362 -8.53 -13.41 2.11
N ALA A 363 -9.46 -13.56 3.06
CA ALA A 363 -9.16 -13.83 4.46
C ALA A 363 -8.38 -15.15 4.63
N ARG A 364 -8.80 -16.20 3.93
CA ARG A 364 -8.16 -17.52 3.95
C ARG A 364 -6.77 -17.50 3.33
N PHE A 365 -6.59 -16.79 2.22
CA PHE A 365 -5.30 -16.69 1.55
C PHE A 365 -4.23 -16.06 2.46
N PHE A 366 -4.61 -15.01 3.20
CA PHE A 366 -3.72 -14.33 4.13
C PHE A 366 -3.70 -14.94 5.54
N ALA A 367 -4.44 -16.02 5.80
CA ALA A 367 -4.58 -16.58 7.16
C ALA A 367 -3.23 -16.95 7.78
N ASP A 368 -2.32 -17.51 6.99
CA ASP A 368 -0.98 -17.91 7.44
C ASP A 368 0.08 -16.80 7.24
N TRP A 369 -0.29 -15.60 6.81
CA TRP A 369 0.69 -14.55 6.52
C TRP A 369 1.01 -13.77 7.80
N ALA A 370 2.31 -13.57 8.06
CA ALA A 370 2.75 -12.70 9.15
C ALA A 370 2.44 -11.23 8.87
N GLU A 371 2.36 -10.82 7.61
CA GLU A 371 2.03 -9.45 7.23
C GLU A 371 1.15 -9.49 5.98
N PRO A 372 0.02 -8.77 5.96
CA PRO A 372 -0.80 -8.70 4.76
C PRO A 372 -0.11 -7.83 3.70
N GLN A 373 -0.36 -8.13 2.43
CA GLN A 373 0.06 -7.28 1.31
C GLN A 373 -1.15 -6.77 0.51
N ARG A 374 -0.87 -5.93 -0.49
CA ARG A 374 -1.88 -5.54 -1.47
C ARG A 374 -2.36 -6.76 -2.25
N TYR A 375 -3.60 -6.71 -2.70
CA TYR A 375 -4.22 -7.77 -3.48
C TYR A 375 -5.13 -7.15 -4.53
N VAL A 376 -5.41 -7.91 -5.59
CA VAL A 376 -6.35 -7.51 -6.62
C VAL A 376 -7.62 -8.34 -6.49
N VAL A 377 -8.78 -7.72 -6.68
CA VAL A 377 -10.04 -8.42 -6.97
C VAL A 377 -10.51 -7.96 -8.34
N GLY A 378 -11.04 -8.86 -9.17
CA GLY A 378 -11.65 -8.51 -10.44
C GLY A 378 -12.50 -9.62 -11.05
N ASP A 379 -13.32 -9.24 -12.02
CA ASP A 379 -14.12 -10.17 -12.81
C ASP A 379 -13.27 -10.85 -13.89
N CYS A 380 -13.61 -12.11 -14.21
CA CYS A 380 -12.90 -12.87 -15.25
C CYS A 380 -13.11 -12.32 -16.68
N ASP A 381 -13.92 -11.28 -16.89
CA ASP A 381 -14.13 -10.61 -18.18
C ASP A 381 -13.29 -9.34 -18.37
N THR A 382 -12.47 -8.96 -17.39
CA THR A 382 -11.55 -7.83 -17.55
C THR A 382 -10.28 -8.28 -18.27
N ASP A 383 -9.95 -7.62 -19.39
CA ASP A 383 -8.75 -7.88 -20.19
C ASP A 383 -7.79 -6.68 -20.15
N LEU A 384 -6.58 -6.93 -19.63
CA LEU A 384 -5.50 -5.96 -19.50
C LEU A 384 -4.52 -6.01 -20.68
N SER A 385 -4.91 -6.57 -21.83
CA SER A 385 -4.08 -6.66 -23.05
C SER A 385 -3.54 -5.35 -23.57
N ILE A 386 -4.32 -4.29 -23.42
CA ILE A 386 -3.96 -2.94 -23.85
C ILE A 386 -3.26 -2.15 -22.74
N ALA A 387 -3.27 -2.66 -21.52
CA ALA A 387 -2.71 -1.96 -20.38
C ALA A 387 -1.18 -2.02 -20.41
N ARG A 388 -0.51 -0.93 -20.03
CA ARG A 388 0.96 -0.92 -19.93
C ARG A 388 1.43 -1.95 -18.87
N PRO A 389 2.54 -2.68 -19.08
CA PRO A 389 2.95 -3.75 -18.15
C PRO A 389 3.13 -3.32 -16.69
N ASP A 390 3.51 -2.08 -16.42
CA ASP A 390 3.73 -1.49 -15.10
C ASP A 390 2.44 -0.98 -14.41
N THR A 391 1.28 -1.47 -14.82
CA THR A 391 -0.04 -1.04 -14.31
C THR A 391 -0.17 -1.16 -12.79
N LEU A 392 0.27 -2.28 -12.20
CA LEU A 392 0.11 -2.49 -10.75
C LEU A 392 1.09 -1.65 -9.93
N GLU A 393 2.27 -1.35 -10.45
CA GLU A 393 3.23 -0.42 -9.85
C GLU A 393 2.64 0.99 -9.79
N VAL A 394 2.02 1.45 -10.89
CA VAL A 394 1.31 2.74 -10.94
C VAL A 394 0.14 2.79 -9.98
N TYR A 395 -0.67 1.73 -9.93
CA TYR A 395 -1.78 1.63 -8.97
C TYR A 395 -1.27 1.70 -7.54
N GLY A 396 -0.15 1.04 -7.25
CA GLY A 396 0.51 1.07 -5.97
C GLY A 396 1.00 2.47 -5.56
N GLU A 397 1.58 3.22 -6.49
CA GLU A 397 2.02 4.60 -6.26
C GLU A 397 0.82 5.54 -6.03
N LEU A 398 -0.25 5.39 -6.81
CA LEU A 398 -1.50 6.14 -6.62
C LEU A 398 -2.13 5.85 -5.25
N LEU A 399 -2.15 4.57 -4.81
CA LEU A 399 -2.61 4.22 -3.45
C LEU A 399 -1.72 4.84 -2.36
N ASN A 400 -0.41 4.98 -2.57
CA ASN A 400 0.46 5.67 -1.61
C ASN A 400 0.13 7.16 -1.53
N ARG A 401 -0.11 7.80 -2.68
CA ARG A 401 -0.36 9.24 -2.78
C ARG A 401 -1.74 9.64 -2.26
N PHE A 402 -2.79 8.94 -2.68
CA PHE A 402 -4.17 9.29 -2.36
C PHE A 402 -4.66 8.48 -1.16
N ARG A 403 -4.41 8.99 0.05
CA ARG A 403 -4.74 8.31 1.33
C ARG A 403 -6.22 7.90 1.46
N ALA A 404 -7.13 8.67 0.85
CA ALA A 404 -8.56 8.41 0.90
C ALA A 404 -9.01 7.28 -0.04
N ALA A 405 -8.29 7.05 -1.15
CA ALA A 405 -8.60 5.95 -2.06
C ALA A 405 -8.31 4.61 -1.38
N GLU A 406 -9.24 3.67 -1.41
CA GLU A 406 -9.07 2.32 -0.85
C GLU A 406 -8.64 1.31 -1.92
N ALA A 407 -8.87 1.63 -3.19
CA ALA A 407 -8.52 0.82 -4.34
C ALA A 407 -8.19 1.68 -5.56
N VAL A 408 -7.41 1.13 -6.49
CA VAL A 408 -7.12 1.74 -7.79
C VAL A 408 -7.36 0.69 -8.87
N GLY A 409 -8.11 1.02 -9.91
CA GLY A 409 -8.44 0.12 -11.00
C GLY A 409 -8.49 0.84 -12.34
N PRO A 410 -8.66 0.10 -13.45
CA PRO A 410 -8.73 0.67 -14.78
C PRO A 410 -10.09 1.29 -15.02
N MET A 411 -10.12 2.34 -15.84
CA MET A 411 -11.31 2.65 -16.64
C MET A 411 -11.59 1.49 -17.61
N LEU A 412 -12.86 1.20 -17.89
CA LEU A 412 -13.23 0.24 -18.92
C LEU A 412 -13.39 0.99 -20.24
N ARG A 413 -12.63 0.61 -21.27
CA ARG A 413 -12.54 1.34 -22.54
C ARG A 413 -13.84 1.31 -23.35
N ILE A 414 -14.75 2.24 -23.06
CA ILE A 414 -16.08 2.26 -23.69
C ILE A 414 -16.07 2.53 -25.19
N ALA A 415 -14.94 3.00 -25.72
CA ALA A 415 -14.74 3.13 -27.16
C ALA A 415 -14.76 1.78 -27.90
N ASP A 416 -14.54 0.67 -27.19
CA ASP A 416 -14.55 -0.67 -27.76
C ASP A 416 -15.97 -1.29 -27.81
N VAL A 417 -17.00 -0.66 -27.20
CA VAL A 417 -18.39 -1.21 -27.22
C VAL A 417 -18.95 -1.11 -28.64
N PRO A 418 -19.33 -2.23 -29.30
CA PRO A 418 -19.92 -2.20 -30.65
C PRO A 418 -21.32 -1.58 -30.64
N ARG A 419 -21.65 -0.76 -31.65
CA ARG A 419 -22.98 -0.17 -31.81
C ARG A 419 -24.05 -1.24 -32.06
N SER A 420 -23.68 -2.38 -32.63
CA SER A 420 -24.54 -3.58 -32.76
C SER A 420 -24.79 -4.34 -31.45
N HIS A 421 -24.11 -3.99 -30.35
CA HIS A 421 -24.30 -4.68 -29.07
C HIS A 421 -25.75 -4.50 -28.57
N PRO A 422 -26.46 -5.56 -28.17
CA PRO A 422 -27.88 -5.48 -27.78
C PRO A 422 -28.17 -4.49 -26.65
N HIS A 423 -27.18 -4.26 -25.78
CA HIS A 423 -27.26 -3.33 -24.66
C HIS A 423 -26.37 -2.09 -24.85
N PHE A 424 -26.08 -1.67 -26.08
CA PHE A 424 -25.20 -0.53 -26.37
C PHE A 424 -25.63 0.74 -25.61
N ALA A 425 -26.89 1.17 -25.78
CA ALA A 425 -27.39 2.38 -25.12
C ALA A 425 -27.36 2.29 -23.58
N PRO A 426 -27.84 1.22 -22.93
CA PRO A 426 -27.68 1.05 -21.49
C PRO A 426 -26.23 1.12 -21.01
N ILE A 427 -25.30 0.41 -21.69
CA ILE A 427 -23.88 0.37 -21.32
C ILE A 427 -23.26 1.76 -21.44
N MET A 428 -23.41 2.40 -22.60
CA MET A 428 -22.83 3.71 -22.86
C MET A 428 -23.39 4.75 -21.90
N ASN A 429 -24.70 4.77 -21.68
CA ASN A 429 -25.35 5.69 -20.74
C ASN A 429 -24.81 5.53 -19.32
N GLY A 430 -24.75 4.30 -18.81
CA GLY A 430 -24.28 4.02 -17.45
C GLY A 430 -22.81 4.42 -17.26
N GLN A 431 -21.95 4.04 -18.20
CA GLN A 431 -20.52 4.36 -18.12
C GLN A 431 -20.24 5.86 -18.27
N ILE A 432 -20.92 6.56 -19.19
CA ILE A 432 -20.73 8.01 -19.40
C ILE A 432 -21.21 8.80 -18.20
N GLU A 433 -22.41 8.52 -17.70
CA GLU A 433 -22.99 9.17 -16.52
C GLU A 433 -22.09 8.97 -15.29
N GLN A 434 -21.60 7.74 -15.10
CA GLN A 434 -20.81 7.41 -13.92
C GLN A 434 -19.36 7.92 -13.99
N PHE A 435 -18.73 7.85 -15.16
CA PHE A 435 -17.28 7.97 -15.29
C PHE A 435 -16.81 8.89 -16.42
N TRP A 436 -17.36 8.77 -17.63
CA TRP A 436 -16.76 9.40 -18.83
C TRP A 436 -17.29 10.80 -19.16
N SER A 437 -18.20 11.34 -18.34
CA SER A 437 -18.63 12.75 -18.39
C SER A 437 -17.79 13.67 -17.48
N ARG A 438 -16.91 13.11 -16.66
CA ARG A 438 -16.13 13.82 -15.64
C ARG A 438 -14.73 14.14 -16.14
N GLN A 439 -14.21 15.30 -15.76
CA GLN A 439 -12.87 15.72 -16.15
C GLN A 439 -11.81 14.95 -15.34
N PRO A 440 -10.86 14.27 -16.00
CA PRO A 440 -9.80 13.55 -15.31
C PRO A 440 -8.81 14.52 -14.67
N THR A 441 -8.17 14.07 -13.60
CA THR A 441 -7.03 14.74 -12.97
C THR A 441 -5.74 14.09 -13.45
N THR A 442 -4.71 14.89 -13.73
CA THR A 442 -3.37 14.39 -14.06
C THR A 442 -2.47 14.41 -12.83
N VAL A 443 -1.68 13.35 -12.69
CA VAL A 443 -0.81 13.12 -11.53
C VAL A 443 0.56 12.73 -12.03
N ALA A 444 1.60 13.46 -11.61
CA ALA A 444 2.98 13.06 -11.84
C ALA A 444 3.33 11.86 -10.95
N THR A 445 3.85 10.80 -11.55
CA THR A 445 4.31 9.59 -10.86
C THR A 445 5.74 9.23 -11.29
N SER A 446 6.34 8.25 -10.63
CA SER A 446 7.64 7.68 -11.02
C SER A 446 7.61 7.02 -12.41
N TRP A 447 6.41 6.75 -12.92
CA TRP A 447 6.14 6.09 -14.20
C TRP A 447 5.62 7.05 -15.28
N GLY A 448 5.75 8.36 -15.05
CA GLY A 448 5.27 9.43 -15.92
C GLY A 448 3.97 10.05 -15.43
N VAL A 449 3.37 10.89 -16.28
CA VAL A 449 2.07 11.51 -15.98
C VAL A 449 0.97 10.48 -16.20
N VAL A 450 0.07 10.37 -15.21
CA VAL A 450 -1.08 9.46 -15.21
C VAL A 450 -2.36 10.27 -15.11
N ALA A 451 -3.33 9.98 -15.96
CA ALA A 451 -4.68 10.52 -15.81
C ALA A 451 -5.53 9.55 -14.97
N CYS A 452 -6.20 10.08 -13.95
CA CYS A 452 -7.09 9.32 -13.10
C CYS A 452 -8.28 10.15 -12.62
N GLN A 453 -9.31 9.49 -12.12
CA GLN A 453 -10.44 10.15 -11.46
C GLN A 453 -10.87 9.42 -10.19
N ASN A 454 -11.41 10.17 -9.24
CA ASN A 454 -12.08 9.61 -8.08
C ASN A 454 -13.41 8.99 -8.50
N ALA A 455 -13.60 7.73 -8.17
CA ALA A 455 -14.78 6.98 -8.52
C ALA A 455 -14.96 5.78 -7.57
N ALA A 456 -16.22 5.48 -7.26
CA ALA A 456 -16.55 4.23 -6.59
C ALA A 456 -16.09 3.04 -7.47
N ILE A 457 -15.32 2.14 -6.86
CA ILE A 457 -14.86 0.90 -7.46
C ILE A 457 -15.79 -0.21 -6.94
N GLY A 458 -16.55 -0.81 -7.86
CA GLY A 458 -17.35 -2.02 -7.64
C GLY A 458 -16.51 -3.31 -7.76
N PRO A 459 -17.07 -4.44 -8.25
CA PRO A 459 -16.34 -5.71 -8.42
C PRO A 459 -15.30 -5.72 -9.56
N ALA A 460 -15.11 -4.59 -10.24
CA ALA A 460 -14.15 -4.47 -11.32
C ALA A 460 -12.70 -4.66 -10.84
N PHE A 461 -11.83 -5.11 -11.74
CA PHE A 461 -10.40 -5.29 -11.49
C PHE A 461 -9.81 -4.08 -10.75
N ALA A 462 -9.33 -4.26 -9.53
CA ALA A 462 -8.71 -3.18 -8.77
C ALA A 462 -7.68 -3.71 -7.77
N LEU A 463 -6.58 -2.97 -7.63
CA LEU A 463 -5.60 -3.18 -6.58
C LEU A 463 -6.11 -2.54 -5.28
N HIS A 464 -6.22 -3.34 -4.22
CA HIS A 464 -6.66 -2.94 -2.90
C HIS A 464 -5.50 -2.76 -1.93
N ARG A 465 -5.73 -1.94 -0.90
CA ARG A 465 -4.76 -1.71 0.18
C ARG A 465 -4.44 -2.97 0.99
N ALA A 466 -3.19 -3.04 1.44
CA ALA A 466 -2.75 -4.09 2.34
C ALA A 466 -3.54 -4.08 3.66
N GLY A 467 -3.96 -5.28 4.06
CA GLY A 467 -4.69 -5.51 5.28
C GLY A 467 -6.16 -5.07 5.25
N GLU A 468 -6.65 -4.30 4.30
CA GLU A 468 -8.07 -3.93 4.31
C GLU A 468 -8.95 -5.09 3.82
N PRO A 469 -10.05 -5.43 4.53
CA PRO A 469 -10.95 -6.47 4.05
C PRO A 469 -11.59 -6.05 2.72
N PHE A 470 -11.95 -7.04 1.92
CA PHE A 470 -12.72 -6.78 0.69
C PHE A 470 -14.13 -6.29 1.05
N ARG A 471 -14.59 -5.30 0.29
CA ARG A 471 -15.94 -4.72 0.34
C ARG A 471 -16.34 -4.43 -1.10
N LYS A 472 -17.60 -4.72 -1.44
CA LYS A 472 -18.13 -4.63 -2.81
C LYS A 472 -17.95 -3.26 -3.44
N THR A 473 -18.20 -2.20 -2.66
CA THR A 473 -18.04 -0.82 -3.10
C THR A 473 -17.02 -0.13 -2.23
N LYS A 474 -16.04 0.50 -2.87
CA LYS A 474 -14.98 1.27 -2.23
C LYS A 474 -14.77 2.60 -2.93
N GLU A 475 -14.45 3.64 -2.18
CA GLU A 475 -13.93 4.88 -2.76
C GLU A 475 -12.55 4.61 -3.34
N GLY A 476 -12.32 4.96 -4.60
CA GLY A 476 -11.09 4.61 -5.28
C GLY A 476 -10.75 5.52 -6.44
N LEU A 477 -9.71 5.14 -7.16
CA LEU A 477 -9.27 5.83 -8.37
C LEU A 477 -9.43 4.93 -9.59
N ARG A 478 -9.96 5.50 -10.67
CA ARG A 478 -9.95 4.88 -11.98
C ARG A 478 -8.89 5.53 -12.85
N THR A 479 -8.03 4.73 -13.48
CA THR A 479 -6.95 5.20 -14.36
C THR A 479 -7.34 5.07 -15.82
N TYR A 480 -7.01 6.08 -16.62
CA TYR A 480 -7.25 6.09 -18.06
C TYR A 480 -6.06 5.49 -18.83
N GLU A 481 -6.04 5.67 -20.15
CA GLU A 481 -4.92 5.35 -21.03
C GLU A 481 -3.57 5.74 -20.39
N PRO A 482 -2.59 4.81 -20.36
CA PRO A 482 -2.53 3.48 -20.96
C PRO A 482 -2.90 2.37 -19.97
N PHE A 483 -3.52 2.69 -18.84
CA PHE A 483 -3.81 1.76 -17.74
C PHE A 483 -5.30 1.44 -17.66
N GLU A 484 -6.03 1.65 -18.76
CA GLU A 484 -7.41 1.22 -18.94
C GLU A 484 -7.46 -0.24 -19.39
N ALA A 485 -8.64 -0.86 -19.25
CA ALA A 485 -8.86 -2.26 -19.55
C ALA A 485 -10.01 -2.44 -20.55
N ARG A 486 -9.99 -3.57 -21.24
CA ARG A 486 -11.09 -4.04 -22.07
C ARG A 486 -12.05 -4.91 -21.27
N ARG A 487 -13.26 -5.04 -21.80
CA ARG A 487 -14.27 -6.00 -21.36
C ARG A 487 -14.48 -7.05 -22.44
N LEU A 488 -14.22 -8.30 -22.11
CA LEU A 488 -14.32 -9.43 -23.06
C LEU A 488 -15.77 -9.70 -23.47
N ASP A 489 -16.73 -9.46 -22.57
CA ASP A 489 -18.15 -9.71 -22.80
C ASP A 489 -18.83 -8.70 -23.72
N TRP A 490 -18.26 -7.50 -23.92
CA TRP A 490 -18.75 -6.54 -24.93
C TRP A 490 -18.56 -7.03 -26.37
N HIS A 491 -17.74 -8.07 -26.57
CA HIS A 491 -17.50 -8.71 -27.85
C HIS A 491 -18.03 -10.15 -27.89
N ALA A 492 -18.93 -10.54 -26.97
CA ALA A 492 -19.39 -11.92 -26.74
C ALA A 492 -19.97 -12.64 -27.98
N ALA A 493 -20.45 -11.90 -28.99
CA ALA A 493 -20.84 -12.47 -30.29
C ALA A 493 -19.70 -13.30 -30.95
N ALA A 494 -18.44 -13.02 -30.61
CA ALA A 494 -17.27 -13.74 -31.12
C ALA A 494 -16.82 -14.94 -30.25
N ILE A 495 -17.41 -15.14 -29.06
CA ILE A 495 -16.89 -16.08 -28.03
C ILE A 495 -17.87 -17.22 -27.73
N GLY A 496 -19.08 -17.19 -28.29
CA GLY A 496 -20.08 -18.27 -28.11
C GLY A 496 -20.67 -18.37 -26.70
N GLU A 497 -20.44 -17.37 -25.83
CA GLU A 497 -20.98 -17.29 -24.47
C GLU A 497 -22.07 -16.20 -24.40
N VAL A 498 -23.11 -16.41 -23.59
CA VAL A 498 -24.20 -15.44 -23.40
C VAL A 498 -23.69 -14.24 -22.59
N PRO A 499 -23.97 -12.98 -23.00
CA PRO A 499 -23.60 -11.78 -22.24
C PRO A 499 -24.18 -11.85 -20.81
N SER A 500 -23.36 -11.59 -19.78
CA SER A 500 -23.87 -11.57 -18.41
C SER A 500 -24.62 -10.27 -18.13
N ALA A 501 -25.86 -10.36 -17.63
CA ALA A 501 -26.65 -9.23 -17.16
C ALA A 501 -26.05 -8.50 -15.93
N THR A 502 -24.95 -9.01 -15.36
CA THR A 502 -24.29 -8.47 -14.15
C THR A 502 -23.35 -7.29 -14.42
N GLY A 503 -23.22 -6.84 -15.66
CA GLY A 503 -22.34 -5.74 -16.03
C GLY A 503 -22.83 -4.39 -15.50
N ASN A 504 -22.58 -4.08 -14.21
CA ASN A 504 -22.83 -2.78 -13.56
C ASN A 504 -24.03 -2.00 -14.16
N ALA A 505 -25.16 -2.69 -14.33
CA ALA A 505 -26.42 -2.00 -14.45
C ALA A 505 -26.66 -1.29 -13.11
N PRO A 506 -27.14 -0.04 -13.09
CA PRO A 506 -27.44 0.65 -11.85
C PRO A 506 -28.37 -0.22 -10.99
N SER A 507 -28.14 -0.24 -9.67
CA SER A 507 -28.92 -1.02 -8.72
C SER A 507 -30.43 -0.85 -8.94
N PRO A 508 -31.25 -1.91 -8.79
CA PRO A 508 -32.69 -1.85 -9.01
C PRO A 508 -33.34 -1.06 -7.86
N GLY A 509 -33.43 0.26 -8.04
CA GLY A 509 -34.06 1.17 -7.07
C GLY A 509 -34.64 2.44 -7.71
N SER A 510 -34.34 2.73 -8.98
CA SER A 510 -35.04 3.77 -9.74
C SER A 510 -36.12 3.11 -10.59
N GLY A 511 -37.36 3.13 -10.10
CA GLY A 511 -38.52 2.68 -10.86
C GLY A 511 -38.68 3.50 -12.14
N VAL A 512 -38.14 3.00 -13.25
CA VAL A 512 -38.44 3.45 -14.60
C VAL A 512 -38.33 2.23 -15.53
N GLU A 513 -39.37 1.40 -15.57
CA GLU A 513 -39.58 0.49 -16.69
C GLU A 513 -39.89 1.35 -17.93
N GLY A 514 -38.99 1.33 -18.93
CA GLY A 514 -39.27 1.89 -20.27
C GLY A 514 -38.29 2.92 -20.86
N GLN A 515 -37.18 3.30 -20.18
CA GLN A 515 -36.22 4.30 -20.70
C GLN A 515 -34.81 3.77 -21.04
N GLY A 516 -34.55 2.47 -20.86
CA GLY A 516 -33.20 1.90 -20.94
C GLY A 516 -32.54 1.87 -22.32
N ASP A 517 -33.31 1.83 -23.41
CA ASP A 517 -32.78 1.56 -24.76
C ASP A 517 -32.43 2.82 -25.57
N VAL A 518 -32.73 4.02 -25.06
CA VAL A 518 -32.43 5.28 -25.77
C VAL A 518 -31.08 5.82 -25.32
N LEU A 519 -30.18 6.10 -26.27
CA LEU A 519 -28.91 6.75 -25.99
C LEU A 519 -29.14 8.19 -25.51
N ARG A 520 -28.64 8.53 -24.32
CA ARG A 520 -28.82 9.84 -23.66
C ARG A 520 -27.63 10.79 -23.89
N PHE A 521 -26.47 10.25 -24.25
CA PHE A 521 -25.25 11.01 -24.44
C PHE A 521 -24.75 10.88 -25.87
N GLU A 522 -24.50 12.02 -26.52
CA GLU A 522 -23.91 12.05 -27.86
C GLU A 522 -22.38 11.97 -27.84
N THR A 523 -21.76 12.37 -26.74
CA THR A 523 -20.30 12.42 -26.60
C THR A 523 -19.84 12.03 -25.19
N TYR A 524 -18.57 11.67 -25.07
CA TYR A 524 -17.89 11.42 -23.80
C TYR A 524 -16.44 11.96 -23.84
N LEU A 525 -15.87 12.21 -22.66
CA LEU A 525 -14.46 12.59 -22.54
C LEU A 525 -13.61 11.33 -22.59
N ALA A 526 -12.53 11.31 -23.37
CA ALA A 526 -11.52 10.27 -23.37
C ALA A 526 -10.15 10.90 -23.08
N VAL A 527 -9.23 10.10 -22.54
CA VAL A 527 -7.82 10.52 -22.42
C VAL A 527 -7.04 9.76 -23.46
N GLU A 528 -6.33 10.50 -24.30
CA GLU A 528 -5.53 9.97 -25.40
C GLU A 528 -4.11 10.53 -25.32
N ARG A 529 -3.11 9.76 -25.74
CA ARG A 529 -1.77 10.30 -25.98
C ARG A 529 -1.60 10.79 -27.40
N ASP A 530 -0.91 11.92 -27.54
CA ASP A 530 -0.37 12.33 -28.84
C ASP A 530 0.92 11.55 -29.20
N GLU A 531 1.46 11.82 -30.39
CA GLU A 531 2.69 11.20 -30.89
C GLU A 531 3.92 11.50 -30.01
N ALA A 532 3.88 12.58 -29.23
CA ALA A 532 4.91 12.94 -28.26
C ALA A 532 4.71 12.28 -26.88
N GLY A 533 3.63 11.50 -26.71
CA GLY A 533 3.29 10.82 -25.46
C GLY A 533 2.60 11.70 -24.41
N VAL A 534 2.20 12.92 -24.77
CA VAL A 534 1.49 13.86 -23.89
C VAL A 534 0.03 13.46 -23.82
N LEU A 535 -0.53 13.43 -22.59
CA LEU A 535 -1.93 13.09 -22.35
C LEU A 535 -2.83 14.29 -22.62
N HIS A 536 -3.86 14.08 -23.45
CA HIS A 536 -4.89 15.05 -23.78
C HIS A 536 -6.26 14.50 -23.40
N THR A 537 -7.10 15.35 -22.81
CA THR A 537 -8.53 15.03 -22.65
C THR A 537 -9.27 15.51 -23.88
N ARG A 538 -9.92 14.61 -24.61
CA ARG A 538 -10.65 14.89 -25.85
C ARG A 538 -12.10 14.46 -25.72
N ARG A 539 -12.98 15.12 -26.47
CA ARG A 539 -14.39 14.73 -26.56
C ARG A 539 -14.56 13.82 -27.78
N ARG A 540 -15.03 12.60 -27.57
CA ARG A 540 -15.34 11.63 -28.63
C ARG A 540 -16.84 11.52 -28.83
N ALA A 541 -17.28 11.29 -30.06
CA ALA A 541 -18.70 11.04 -30.33
C ALA A 541 -19.01 9.56 -30.11
N VAL A 542 -20.18 9.27 -29.52
CA VAL A 542 -20.64 7.88 -29.31
C VAL A 542 -20.87 7.16 -30.64
N VAL A 543 -21.17 7.90 -31.70
CA VAL A 543 -21.32 7.36 -33.06
C VAL A 543 -20.01 6.86 -33.67
N ASP A 544 -18.86 7.26 -33.12
CA ASP A 544 -17.52 6.82 -33.57
C ASP A 544 -17.15 5.43 -33.02
N ASN A 545 -17.99 4.84 -32.16
CA ASN A 545 -17.84 3.48 -31.70
C ASN A 545 -17.98 2.49 -32.89
N PRO A 546 -17.27 1.34 -32.86
CA PRO A 546 -17.28 0.37 -33.94
C PRO A 546 -18.70 -0.17 -34.20
N GLU A 547 -18.97 -0.62 -35.42
CA GLU A 547 -20.26 -1.26 -35.75
C GLU A 547 -20.44 -2.60 -35.06
#